data_AF-A0A8K0D3A7-F1
#
_entry.id   AF-A0A8K0D3A7-F1
#
_cell.length_a   1.000
_cell.length_b   1.000
_cell.length_c   1.000
_cell.angle_alpha   90.00
_cell.angle_beta   90.00
_cell.angle_gamma   90.00
#
_symmetry.space_group_name_H-M   'P 1'
#
loop_
_entity.id
_entity.type
_entity.pdbx_description
1 polymer ?
#
loop_
_entity_poly.entity_id
_entity_poly.type
_entity_poly.pdbx_seq_one_letter_code
_entity_poly.pdbx_strand_id
1 'polypeptide(L)' 'MHRIPYSKESFPDKISVIYLQHVILASSADWVLPGPRKGFAYILADFGYDVLMSNVRGTRYSRKHTYLDPKTHSLEF' A
#
# COMPACT_ATOMS: atom_id res chain seq x y z
N MET A 1 1.04 6.37 -0.27
CA MET A 1 0.57 5.24 -1.08
C MET A 1 1.78 4.40 -1.43
N HIS A 2 1.66 3.07 -1.36
CA HIS A 2 2.70 2.15 -1.82
C HIS A 2 2.20 1.40 -3.06
N ARG A 3 3.11 0.92 -3.90
CA ARG A 3 2.78 0.23 -5.14
C ARG A 3 3.72 -0.94 -5.35
N ILE A 4 3.18 -2.04 -5.84
CA ILE A 4 3.95 -3.15 -6.42
C ILE A 4 3.52 -3.27 -7.89
N PRO A 5 4.43 -3.01 -8.86
CA PRO A 5 4.11 -3.22 -10.26
C PRO A 5 3.96 -4.72 -10.55
N TYR A 6 3.26 -5.03 -11.63
CA TYR A 6 3.13 -6.39 -12.16
C TYR A 6 4.50 -7.01 -12.46
N SER A 7 4.61 -8.33 -12.32
CA SER A 7 5.85 -9.06 -12.62
C SER A 7 6.26 -8.89 -14.09
N LYS A 8 7.56 -8.74 -14.36
CA LYS A 8 8.10 -8.66 -15.73
C LYS A 8 7.97 -9.99 -16.48
N GLU A 9 7.79 -11.09 -15.77
CA GLU A 9 7.54 -12.41 -16.36
C GLU A 9 6.09 -12.56 -16.81
N SER A 10 5.20 -11.73 -16.27
CA SER A 10 3.83 -11.57 -16.75
C SER A 10 3.85 -10.52 -17.88
N PHE A 11 3.52 -10.94 -19.10
CA PHE A 11 3.31 -10.05 -20.23
C PHE A 11 1.80 -9.90 -20.52
N PRO A 12 1.02 -9.25 -19.63
CA PRO A 12 -0.40 -9.09 -19.88
C PRO A 12 -0.61 -8.11 -21.05
N ASP A 13 -1.41 -8.50 -22.03
CA ASP A 13 -1.87 -7.61 -23.11
C ASP A 13 -2.60 -6.36 -22.58
N LYS A 14 -3.13 -6.46 -21.34
CA LYS A 14 -3.78 -5.37 -20.62
C LYS A 14 -3.45 -5.44 -19.12
N ILE A 15 -2.82 -4.38 -18.62
CA ILE A 15 -2.55 -4.23 -17.18
C ILE A 15 -3.85 -3.85 -16.46
N SER A 16 -4.24 -4.67 -15.48
CA SER A 16 -5.37 -4.37 -14.60
C SER A 16 -4.84 -3.88 -13.25
N VAL A 17 -5.37 -2.76 -12.78
CA VAL A 17 -4.98 -2.16 -11.49
C VAL A 17 -5.88 -2.68 -10.38
N ILE A 18 -5.29 -3.14 -9.29
CA ILE A 18 -6.01 -3.49 -8.06
C ILE A 18 -5.66 -2.50 -6.96
N TYR A 19 -6.68 -2.00 -6.27
CA TYR A 19 -6.52 -1.10 -5.12
C TYR A 19 -6.82 -1.82 -3.82
N LEU A 20 -5.84 -1.88 -2.92
CA LEU A 20 -5.94 -2.51 -1.61
C LEU A 20 -6.04 -1.45 -0.52
N GLN A 21 -7.18 -1.45 0.18
CA GLN A 21 -7.44 -0.58 1.33
C GLN A 21 -7.30 -1.37 2.63
N HIS A 22 -6.45 -0.88 3.54
CA HIS A 22 -6.30 -1.47 4.87
C HIS A 22 -7.53 -1.23 5.76
N VAL A 23 -7.64 -2.01 6.84
CA VAL A 23 -8.71 -1.93 7.84
C VAL A 23 -8.43 -0.90 8.96
N ILE A 24 -9.27 -0.84 9.98
CA ILE A 24 -9.09 0.05 11.13
C ILE A 24 -7.78 -0.28 11.87
N LEU A 25 -7.04 0.75 12.29
CA LEU A 25 -5.74 0.64 12.98
C LEU A 25 -4.64 -0.12 12.22
N ALA A 26 -4.84 -0.38 10.93
CA ALA A 26 -3.93 -1.10 10.05
C ALA A 26 -3.19 -0.17 9.08
N SER A 27 -2.38 -0.74 8.19
CA SER A 27 -1.71 0.02 7.13
C SER A 27 -1.46 -0.85 5.90
N SER A 28 -0.95 -0.27 4.82
CA SER A 28 -0.54 -1.04 3.63
C SER A 28 0.46 -2.17 3.94
N ALA A 29 1.18 -2.10 5.07
CA ALA A 29 2.19 -3.09 5.43
C ALA A 29 1.59 -4.50 5.56
N ASP A 30 0.33 -4.62 5.96
CA ASP A 30 -0.32 -5.91 6.21
C ASP A 30 -0.40 -6.77 4.94
N TRP A 31 -0.45 -6.13 3.76
CA TRP A 31 -0.49 -6.81 2.46
C TRP A 31 0.86 -7.39 2.01
N VAL A 32 1.95 -6.95 2.62
CA VAL A 32 3.33 -7.35 2.28
C VAL A 32 4.06 -8.04 3.43
N LEU A 33 3.60 -7.86 4.67
CA LEU A 33 4.22 -8.39 5.88
C LEU A 33 4.45 -9.91 5.86
N PRO A 34 3.56 -10.75 5.31
CA PRO A 34 3.81 -12.20 5.21
C PRO A 34 4.97 -12.59 4.27
N GLY A 35 5.56 -11.63 3.56
CA GLY A 35 6.70 -11.82 2.66
C GLY A 35 6.31 -12.22 1.23
N PRO A 36 7.28 -12.30 0.30
CA PRO A 36 7.03 -12.46 -1.13
C PRO A 36 6.16 -13.66 -1.53
N ARG A 37 6.25 -14.79 -0.80
CA ARG A 37 5.49 -16.01 -1.12
C ARG A 37 4.05 -16.03 -0.61
N LYS A 38 3.71 -15.17 0.35
CA LYS A 38 2.42 -15.24 1.09
C LYS A 38 1.71 -13.90 1.21
N GLY A 39 2.41 -12.79 0.95
CA GLY A 39 1.84 -11.47 0.99
C GLY A 39 0.86 -11.30 -0.16
N PHE A 40 -0.35 -10.87 0.16
CA PHE A 40 -1.43 -10.77 -0.82
C PHE A 40 -1.08 -9.85 -1.99
N ALA A 41 -0.38 -8.74 -1.73
CA ALA A 41 0.04 -7.83 -2.79
C ALA A 41 1.09 -8.44 -3.73
N TYR A 42 1.96 -9.33 -3.22
CA TYR A 42 2.93 -10.06 -4.05
C TYR A 42 2.23 -11.10 -4.92
N ILE A 43 1.31 -11.87 -4.34
CA ILE A 43 0.52 -12.86 -5.09
C ILE A 43 -0.22 -12.21 -6.26
N LEU A 44 -0.87 -11.05 -6.03
CA LEU A 44 -1.54 -10.32 -7.10
C LEU A 44 -0.57 -9.79 -8.17
N ALA A 45 0.60 -9.30 -7.77
CA ALA A 45 1.62 -8.85 -8.72
C ALA A 45 2.16 -9.99 -9.60
N ASP A 46 2.32 -11.19 -9.03
CA ASP A 46 2.73 -12.40 -9.74
C ASP A 46 1.65 -12.87 -10.73
N PHE A 47 0.37 -12.62 -10.44
CA PHE A 47 -0.73 -12.82 -11.38
C PHE A 47 -0.84 -11.72 -12.46
N GLY A 48 0.09 -10.76 -12.49
CA GLY A 48 0.16 -9.73 -13.53
C GLY A 48 -0.67 -8.48 -13.25
N TYR A 49 -1.15 -8.29 -12.01
CA TYR A 49 -1.86 -7.06 -11.63
C TYR A 49 -0.90 -5.95 -11.19
N ASP A 50 -1.26 -4.70 -11.47
CA ASP A 50 -0.59 -3.54 -10.87
C ASP A 50 -1.27 -3.20 -9.54
N VAL A 51 -0.55 -3.39 -8.43
CA VAL A 51 -1.15 -3.36 -7.10
C VAL A 51 -0.84 -2.04 -6.41
N LEU A 52 -1.88 -1.24 -6.18
CA LEU A 52 -1.82 -0.02 -5.39
C LEU A 52 -2.31 -0.31 -3.96
N MET A 53 -1.52 0.09 -2.98
CA MET A 53 -1.84 -0.07 -1.55
C MET A 53 -1.99 1.30 -0.90
N SER A 54 -3.16 1.53 -0.32
CA SER A 54 -3.49 2.80 0.30
C SER A 54 -2.95 2.91 1.72
N ASN A 55 -2.82 4.15 2.21
CA ASN A 55 -2.62 4.46 3.61
C ASN A 55 -3.46 5.69 3.95
N VAL A 56 -4.47 5.52 4.79
CA VAL A 56 -5.34 6.60 5.25
C VAL A 56 -4.57 7.53 6.20
N ARG A 57 -4.98 8.81 6.28
CA ARG A 57 -4.36 9.81 7.17
C ARG A 57 -4.24 9.28 8.60
N GLY A 58 -3.15 9.63 9.28
CA GLY A 58 -2.90 9.24 10.67
C GLY A 58 -2.23 7.87 10.83
N THR A 59 -2.29 6.99 9.82
CA THR A 59 -1.50 5.74 9.81
C THR A 59 0.00 6.04 9.79
N ARG A 60 0.82 5.05 10.18
CA ARG A 60 2.29 5.17 10.25
C ARG A 60 2.93 5.81 9.00
N TYR A 61 2.38 5.56 7.82
CA TYR A 61 2.94 6.00 6.54
C TYR A 61 2.24 7.23 5.93
N SER A 62 1.26 7.83 6.61
CA SER A 62 0.47 8.97 6.12
C SER A 62 0.22 10.02 7.21
N ARG A 63 1.29 10.55 7.82
CA ARG A 63 1.23 11.61 8.85
C ARG A 63 1.69 13.00 8.38
N LYS A 64 2.07 13.15 7.10
CA LYS A 64 2.49 14.45 6.56
C LYS A 64 1.27 15.32 6.29
N HIS A 65 1.33 16.59 6.71
CA HIS A 65 0.30 17.59 6.46
C HIS A 65 0.94 18.86 5.89
N THR A 66 0.16 19.69 5.18
CA THR A 66 0.66 20.91 4.52
C THR A 66 0.98 22.04 5.51
N TYR A 67 0.22 22.12 6.60
CA TYR A 67 0.32 23.21 7.59
C TYR A 67 0.78 22.76 8.97
N LEU A 68 0.68 21.46 9.26
CA LEU A 68 0.85 20.93 10.61
C LEU A 68 1.98 19.92 10.60
N ASP A 69 2.84 19.98 11.61
CA ASP A 69 3.89 18.99 11.83
C ASP A 69 3.46 18.06 12.97
N PRO A 70 3.34 16.73 12.74
CA PRO A 70 2.92 15.76 13.73
C PRO A 70 3.83 15.65 14.96
N LYS A 71 5.05 16.23 14.93
CA LYS A 71 5.95 16.30 16.09
C LYS A 71 5.66 17.50 16.99
N THR A 72 5.31 18.63 16.39
CA THR A 72 5.08 19.89 17.14
C THR A 72 3.61 20.10 17.48
N HIS A 73 2.68 19.54 16.69
CA HIS A 73 1.24 19.64 16.87
C HIS A 73 0.65 18.31 17.33
N SER A 74 1.31 17.61 18.27
CA SER A 74 1.00 16.23 18.62
C SER A 74 -0.39 15.99 19.22
N LEU A 75 -1.06 17.04 19.71
CA LEU A 75 -2.42 16.96 20.26
C LEU A 75 -3.51 17.01 19.18
N GLU A 76 -3.17 17.35 17.94
CA GLU A 76 -4.11 17.48 16.83
C GLU A 76 -4.14 16.22 15.93
N PHE A 77 -3.35 15.18 16.25
CA PHE A 77 -3.15 13.97 15.44
C PHE A 77 -3.23 12.66 16.22
#